data_AF-A0A438I9R7-F1
#
_entry.id   AF-A0A438I9R7-F1
#
_cell.length_a   1.000
_cell.length_b   1.000
_cell.length_c   1.000
_cell.angle_alpha   90.00
_cell.angle_beta   90.00
_cell.angle_gamma   90.00
#
_symmetry.space_group_name_H-M   'P 1'
#
loop_
_entity.id
_entity.type
_entity.pdbx_description
1 polymer ?
#
loop_
_entity_poly.entity_id
_entity_poly.type
_entity_poly.pdbx_seq_one_letter_code
_entity_poly.pdbx_strand_id
1 'polypeptide(L)'
;MADVLTKLGSSAIQQIGSAFGVAKELTKLTEKLDAIRGVLLDAEEKQEKSHAVKTWVRRLKDVVYDADDLLDDFATHQLQRGE
;
A
#
# COMPACT_ATOMS: atom_id res chain seq x y z
N MET A 1 0.50 -4.65 4.97
CA MET A 1 -0.48 -4.59 3.87
C MET A 1 -1.85 -4.08 4.35
N ALA A 2 -2.44 -4.63 5.42
CA ALA A 2 -3.66 -4.04 6.02
C ALA A 2 -3.44 -2.60 6.52
N ASP A 3 -2.25 -2.29 7.04
CA ASP A 3 -1.86 -0.95 7.48
C ASP A 3 -1.86 0.06 6.32
N VAL A 4 -1.13 -0.25 5.24
CA VAL A 4 -1.08 0.57 4.01
C VAL A 4 -2.46 0.82 3.41
N LEU A 5 -3.33 -0.20 3.33
CA LEU A 5 -4.70 -0.04 2.83
C LEU A 5 -5.53 0.90 3.72
N THR A 6 -5.34 0.81 5.04
CA THR A 6 -5.98 1.72 6.00
C THR A 6 -5.48 3.15 5.82
N LYS A 7 -4.16 3.34 5.66
CA LYS A 7 -3.56 4.67 5.42
C LYS A 7 -4.04 5.27 4.10
N LEU A 8 -4.11 4.49 3.03
CA LEU A 8 -4.63 4.93 1.72
C LEU A 8 -6.12 5.31 1.76
N GLY A 9 -6.90 4.68 2.64
CA GLY A 9 -8.30 5.01 2.88
C GLY A 9 -8.50 6.22 3.82
N SER A 10 -7.43 6.75 4.41
CA SER A 10 -7.53 7.86 5.37
C SER A 10 -7.84 9.19 4.68
N SER A 11 -8.65 10.02 5.34
CA SER A 11 -9.00 11.36 4.86
C SER A 11 -7.76 12.25 4.64
N ALA A 12 -6.73 12.10 5.47
CA ALA A 12 -5.48 12.84 5.34
C ALA A 12 -4.80 12.54 3.99
N ILE A 13 -4.58 11.26 3.67
CA ILE A 13 -3.95 10.85 2.41
C ILE A 13 -4.82 11.19 1.19
N GLN A 14 -6.15 11.13 1.30
CA GLN A 14 -7.03 11.55 0.20
C GLN A 14 -6.99 13.05 -0.07
N GLN A 15 -6.94 13.88 0.98
CA GLN A 15 -6.80 15.33 0.85
C GLN A 15 -5.45 15.70 0.25
N ILE A 16 -4.38 15.05 0.72
CA ILE A 16 -3.04 15.17 0.16
C ILE A 16 -3.03 14.77 -1.32
N GLY A 17 -3.57 13.59 -1.65
CA GLY A 17 -3.66 13.13 -3.03
C GLY A 17 -4.40 14.12 -3.94
N SER A 18 -5.44 14.76 -3.43
CA SER A 18 -6.17 15.80 -4.15
C SER A 18 -5.35 17.09 -4.32
N ALA A 19 -4.67 17.53 -3.27
CA ALA A 19 -3.83 18.74 -3.28
C ALA A 19 -2.64 18.62 -4.25
N PHE A 20 -2.08 17.41 -4.41
CA PHE A 20 -0.94 17.13 -5.29
C PHE A 20 -1.34 16.57 -6.66
N GLY A 21 -2.64 16.39 -6.93
CA GLY A 21 -3.13 15.88 -8.22
C GLY A 21 -2.86 14.39 -8.46
N VAL A 22 -2.58 13.62 -7.41
CA VAL A 22 -2.24 12.18 -7.45
C VAL A 22 -3.34 11.27 -6.90
N ALA A 23 -4.56 11.78 -6.69
CA ALA A 23 -5.68 11.02 -6.14
C ALA A 23 -6.00 9.75 -6.94
N LYS A 24 -5.88 9.80 -8.28
CA LYS A 24 -6.14 8.66 -9.16
C LYS A 24 -5.08 7.56 -8.99
N GLU A 25 -3.83 7.95 -8.78
CA GLU A 25 -2.70 7.08 -8.55
C GLU A 25 -2.85 6.35 -7.21
N LEU A 26 -3.30 7.06 -6.16
CA LEU A 26 -3.62 6.47 -4.87
C LEU A 26 -4.77 5.46 -4.97
N THR A 27 -5.85 5.77 -5.68
CA THR A 27 -6.94 4.81 -5.92
C THR A 27 -6.45 3.56 -6.64
N LYS A 28 -5.64 3.71 -7.70
CA LYS A 28 -5.04 2.56 -8.41
C LYS A 28 -4.12 1.75 -7.51
N LEU A 29 -3.40 2.39 -6.59
CA LEU A 29 -2.55 1.69 -5.65
C LEU A 29 -3.39 0.84 -4.68
N THR A 30 -4.48 1.40 -4.15
CA THR A 30 -5.45 0.66 -3.32
C THR A 30 -6.01 -0.56 -4.04
N GLU A 31 -6.52 -0.40 -5.27
CA GLU A 31 -7.09 -1.50 -6.06
C GLU A 31 -6.08 -2.64 -6.30
N LYS A 32 -4.83 -2.28 -6.62
CA LYS A 32 -3.75 -3.26 -6.81
C LYS A 32 -3.43 -4.01 -5.52
N LEU A 33 -3.30 -3.29 -4.40
CA LEU A 33 -2.99 -3.88 -3.11
C LEU A 33 -4.12 -4.79 -2.61
N ASP A 34 -5.39 -4.44 -2.86
CA ASP A 34 -6.53 -5.30 -2.56
C ASP A 34 -6.55 -6.57 -3.41
N ALA A 35 -6.33 -6.46 -4.72
CA ALA A 35 -6.23 -7.63 -5.60
C ALA A 35 -5.09 -8.57 -5.15
N ILE A 36 -3.96 -7.99 -4.79
CA ILE A 36 -2.81 -8.69 -4.26
C ILE A 36 -3.15 -9.38 -2.92
N ARG A 37 -3.87 -8.70 -2.00
CA ARG A 37 -4.32 -9.29 -0.75
C ARG A 37 -5.20 -10.51 -0.99
N GLY A 38 -6.08 -10.46 -1.98
CA GLY A 38 -6.88 -11.60 -2.42
C GLY A 38 -6.00 -12.77 -2.88
N VAL A 39 -5.03 -12.51 -3.76
CA VAL A 39 -4.06 -13.53 -4.21
C VAL A 39 -3.24 -14.09 -3.05
N LEU A 40 -2.86 -13.27 -2.08
CA LEU A 40 -2.14 -13.73 -0.88
C LEU A 40 -2.99 -14.62 0.00
N LEU A 41 -4.28 -14.31 0.22
CA LEU A 41 -5.20 -15.16 0.97
C LEU A 41 -5.39 -16.52 0.29
N ASP A 42 -5.63 -16.52 -1.02
CA ASP A 42 -5.75 -17.74 -1.82
C ASP A 42 -4.44 -18.53 -1.87
N ALA A 43 -3.32 -17.81 -1.84
CA ALA A 43 -1.99 -18.39 -1.81
C ALA A 43 -1.70 -19.01 -0.45
N GLU A 44 -2.02 -18.37 0.68
CA GLU A 44 -1.76 -18.85 2.05
C GLU A 44 -2.46 -20.19 2.31
N GLU A 45 -3.67 -20.37 1.74
CA GLU A 45 -4.40 -21.65 1.70
C GLU A 45 -3.66 -22.77 0.92
N LYS A 46 -2.77 -22.39 0.00
CA LYS A 46 -1.99 -23.28 -0.88
C LYS A 46 -0.46 -23.21 -0.64
N GLN A 47 0.01 -22.35 0.28
CA GLN A 47 1.37 -21.81 0.32
C GLN A 47 2.40 -22.80 0.87
N GLU A 48 1.95 -23.81 1.61
CA GLU A 48 2.85 -24.80 2.20
C GLU A 48 3.67 -25.56 1.13
N LYS A 49 3.28 -25.50 -0.16
CA LYS A 49 3.82 -26.37 -1.20
C LYS A 49 4.53 -25.67 -2.38
N SER A 50 4.61 -24.32 -2.46
CA SER A 50 5.22 -23.64 -3.62
C SER A 50 6.27 -22.57 -3.29
N HIS A 51 7.52 -22.85 -3.65
CA HIS A 51 8.65 -21.92 -3.54
C HIS A 51 8.52 -20.66 -4.40
N ALA A 52 7.83 -20.77 -5.55
CA ALA A 52 7.58 -19.64 -6.44
C ALA A 52 6.61 -18.63 -5.78
N VAL A 53 5.53 -19.15 -5.18
CA VAL A 53 4.57 -18.35 -4.40
C VAL A 53 5.28 -17.66 -3.24
N LYS A 54 6.08 -18.39 -2.45
CA LYS A 54 6.84 -17.83 -1.33
C LYS A 54 7.79 -16.70 -1.75
N THR A 55 8.43 -16.83 -2.91
CA THR A 55 9.33 -15.80 -3.45
C THR A 55 8.58 -14.57 -3.91
N TRP A 56 7.44 -14.76 -4.58
CA TRP A 56 6.58 -13.67 -5.03
C TRP A 56 5.98 -12.88 -3.85
N VAL A 57 5.46 -13.57 -2.83
CA VAL A 57 4.95 -12.96 -1.58
C VAL A 57 6.01 -12.10 -0.89
N ARG A 58 7.27 -12.57 -0.83
CA ARG A 58 8.36 -11.80 -0.20
C ARG A 58 8.63 -10.49 -0.93
N ARG A 59 8.85 -10.54 -2.25
CA ARG A 59 9.09 -9.31 -3.05
C ARG A 59 7.96 -8.31 -2.93
N LEU A 60 6.74 -8.84 -2.86
CA LEU A 60 5.56 -8.03 -2.71
C LEU A 60 5.48 -7.35 -1.34
N LYS A 61 5.87 -8.05 -0.26
CA LYS A 61 5.98 -7.43 1.07
C LYS A 61 6.98 -6.28 1.05
N ASP A 62 8.13 -6.45 0.41
CA ASP A 62 9.15 -5.39 0.28
C ASP A 62 8.55 -4.14 -0.37
N VAL A 63 7.87 -4.28 -1.51
CA VAL A 63 7.21 -3.15 -2.20
C VAL A 63 6.12 -2.47 -1.35
N VAL A 64 5.42 -3.23 -0.51
CA VAL A 64 4.41 -2.67 0.39
C VAL A 64 5.03 -1.89 1.54
N TYR A 65 6.18 -2.32 2.05
CA TYR A 65 6.93 -1.55 3.05
C TYR A 65 7.43 -0.23 2.48
N ASP A 66 8.01 -0.25 1.27
CA ASP A 66 8.45 0.98 0.59
C ASP A 66 7.30 1.99 0.39
N ALA A 67 6.09 1.49 0.09
CA ALA A 67 4.90 2.32 -0.05
C ALA A 67 4.38 2.86 1.29
N ASP A 68 4.51 2.09 2.38
CA ASP A 68 4.13 2.52 3.73
C ASP A 68 5.01 3.67 4.21
N ASP A 69 6.33 3.51 4.08
CA ASP A 69 7.33 4.51 4.45
C ASP A 69 7.12 5.82 3.65
N LEU A 70 6.87 5.71 2.34
CA LEU A 70 6.60 6.88 1.50
C LEU A 70 5.31 7.62 1.92
N LEU A 71 4.26 6.90 2.30
CA LEU A 71 3.01 7.53 2.75
C LEU A 71 3.19 8.21 4.11
N ASP A 72 3.98 7.63 5.00
CA ASP A 72 4.32 8.23 6.29
C ASP A 72 5.15 9.50 6.10
N ASP A 73 6.18 9.46 5.26
CA ASP A 73 6.98 10.65 4.88
C ASP A 73 6.09 11.75 4.29
N PHE A 74 5.15 11.38 3.42
CA PHE A 74 4.24 12.36 2.81
C PHE A 74 3.30 12.99 3.83
N ALA A 75 2.78 12.20 4.78
CA ALA A 75 1.93 12.70 5.86
C ALA A 75 2.70 13.62 6.82
N THR A 76 3.94 13.26 7.17
CA THR A 76 4.81 14.03 8.06
C THR A 76 5.30 15.33 7.42
N HIS A 77 5.68 15.32 6.14
CA HIS A 77 6.19 16.51 5.46
C HIS A 77 5.11 17.57 5.18
N GLN A 78 3.82 17.20 5.09
CA GLN A 78 2.73 18.20 4.98
C GLN A 78 2.46 18.93 6.31
N LEU A 79 2.71 18.28 7.45
CA LEU A 79 2.57 18.92 8.76
C LEU A 79 3.63 20.01 9.00
N GLN A 80 4.82 19.89 8.39
CA GLN A 80 5.90 20.88 8.52
C GLN A 80 5.79 22.07 7.55
N ARG A 81 4.94 22.00 6.53
CA ARG A 81 4.73 23.12 5.57
C ARG A 81 3.57 24.05 5.94
N GLY A 82 2.93 23.80 7.07
CA GLY A 82 1.82 24.58 7.63
C GLY A 82 2.19 25.44 8.85
N GLU A 83 3.48 25.62 9.15
CA GLU A 83 3.99 26.65 10.09
C GLU A 83 4.51 27.88 9.34
#